data_AF-A0A246E4Z5-F1
#
_entry.id   AF-A0A246E4Z5-F1
#
_cell.length_a   1.000
_cell.length_b   1.000
_cell.length_c   1.000
_cell.angle_alpha   90.00
_cell.angle_beta   90.00
_cell.angle_gamma   90.00
#
_symmetry.space_group_name_H-M   'P 1'
#
loop_
_entity.id
_entity.type
_entity.pdbx_description
1 polymer ?
#
loop_
_entity_poly.entity_id
_entity_poly.type
_entity_poly.pdbx_seq_one_letter_code
_entity_poly.pdbx_strand_id
1 'polypeptide(L)'
;MKALRKTILAVAMVGGLTVAASGCGVIDDTIEGLTATGPATPAPPAGGDGSEGTGTDIVVTAIVTSDAAKSGEILVTVDAPRDSQSFAEDSVELPFEHEFSVPTDVAFPFRGSRIEVDAGPGATWIECRIIVDGEEVATHRAEGGASTAVCERRLQLGPS
;
A
#
# COMPACT_ATOMS: atom_id res chain seq x y z
N MET A 1 6.78 -51.64 -13.54
CA MET A 1 5.54 -52.06 -14.23
C MET A 1 4.37 -51.92 -13.26
N LYS A 2 3.34 -51.14 -13.66
CA LYS A 2 1.98 -51.03 -13.08
C LYS A 2 1.88 -50.50 -11.62
N ALA A 3 0.99 -49.59 -11.23
CA ALA A 3 -0.23 -49.11 -11.86
C ALA A 3 -0.55 -47.66 -11.48
N LEU A 4 -0.86 -46.91 -12.54
CA LEU A 4 -1.65 -45.69 -12.60
C LEU A 4 -3.01 -45.90 -11.89
N ARG A 5 -3.43 -44.99 -11.01
CA ARG A 5 -4.84 -44.85 -10.63
C ARG A 5 -5.35 -43.46 -11.02
N LYS A 6 -6.24 -43.49 -12.02
CA LYS A 6 -7.00 -42.38 -12.59
C LYS A 6 -8.09 -41.90 -11.62
N THR A 7 -8.18 -40.58 -11.49
CA THR A 7 -9.37 -39.70 -11.64
C THR A 7 -10.74 -40.21 -11.21
N ILE A 8 -11.50 -39.39 -10.45
CA ILE A 8 -12.90 -39.03 -10.73
C ILE A 8 -13.21 -37.66 -10.08
N LEU A 9 -13.68 -36.74 -10.92
CA LEU A 9 -14.35 -35.48 -10.61
C LEU A 9 -15.59 -35.70 -9.73
N ALA A 10 -15.86 -34.77 -8.81
CA ALA A 10 -17.23 -34.41 -8.46
C ALA A 10 -17.29 -32.91 -8.14
N VAL A 11 -17.68 -32.14 -9.15
CA VAL A 11 -18.13 -30.75 -9.04
C VAL A 11 -19.50 -30.78 -8.38
N ALA A 12 -19.68 -30.04 -7.28
CA ALA A 12 -21.00 -29.74 -6.72
C ALA A 12 -21.15 -28.22 -6.66
N MET A 13 -21.83 -27.68 -7.67
CA MET A 13 -22.18 -26.27 -7.81
C MET A 13 -23.70 -26.16 -7.61
N VAL A 14 -24.13 -25.67 -6.45
CA VAL A 14 -25.48 -25.15 -6.15
C VAL A 14 -25.25 -24.12 -5.03
N GLY A 15 -25.49 -22.82 -5.15
CA GLY A 15 -26.48 -22.10 -5.95
C GLY A 15 -27.43 -21.42 -4.97
N GLY A 16 -27.11 -20.19 -4.53
CA GLY A 16 -28.03 -19.40 -3.73
C GLY A 16 -27.40 -18.22 -2.99
N LEU A 17 -27.53 -17.01 -3.54
CA LEU A 17 -27.66 -15.81 -2.71
C LEU A 17 -28.39 -14.71 -3.51
N THR A 18 -29.68 -14.51 -3.19
CA THR A 18 -30.44 -13.31 -3.54
C THR A 18 -30.54 -12.44 -2.30
N VAL A 19 -29.92 -11.26 -2.31
CA VAL A 19 -30.39 -10.10 -1.54
C VAL A 19 -30.24 -8.86 -2.42
N ALA A 20 -31.38 -8.36 -2.89
CA ALA A 20 -31.52 -7.01 -3.37
C ALA A 20 -31.70 -6.08 -2.16
N ALA A 21 -30.90 -5.01 -2.09
CA ALA A 21 -31.20 -3.85 -1.27
C ALA A 21 -30.70 -2.60 -2.00
N SER A 22 -31.64 -1.96 -2.69
CA SER A 22 -31.59 -0.61 -3.20
C SER A 22 -31.43 0.40 -2.06
N GLY A 23 -30.44 1.28 -2.18
CA GLY A 23 -30.30 2.47 -1.34
C GLY A 23 -29.80 3.64 -2.17
N CYS A 24 -30.74 4.44 -2.68
CA CYS A 24 -30.47 5.79 -3.17
C CYS A 24 -30.28 6.69 -1.94
N GLY A 25 -29.05 7.17 -1.71
CA GLY A 25 -28.75 8.24 -0.78
C GLY A 25 -28.35 9.48 -1.56
N VAL A 26 -29.35 10.25 -2.01
CA VAL A 26 -29.19 11.63 -2.45
C VAL A 26 -28.87 12.47 -1.22
N ILE A 27 -27.74 13.16 -1.21
CA ILE A 27 -27.55 14.33 -0.35
C ILE A 27 -27.48 15.52 -1.31
N ASP A 28 -28.61 16.20 -1.39
CA ASP A 28 -28.74 17.56 -1.86
C ASP A 28 -28.16 18.48 -0.77
N ASP A 29 -27.21 19.33 -1.11
CA ASP A 29 -27.12 20.71 -0.60
C ASP A 29 -26.11 21.47 -1.48
N THR A 30 -26.56 21.70 -2.72
CA THR A 30 -26.01 22.68 -3.64
C THR A 30 -26.80 23.98 -3.45
N ILE A 31 -26.09 25.03 -3.05
CA ILE A 31 -26.43 26.45 -3.25
C ILE A 31 -27.49 27.04 -2.29
N GLU A 32 -26.99 27.57 -1.17
CA GLU A 32 -27.60 28.69 -0.47
C GLU A 32 -26.57 29.82 -0.37
N GLY A 33 -26.64 30.78 -1.29
CA GLY A 33 -25.67 31.87 -1.34
C GLY A 33 -25.77 32.80 -2.54
N LEU A 34 -26.99 33.17 -2.96
CA LEU A 34 -27.21 34.19 -3.99
C LEU A 34 -28.25 35.22 -3.53
N THR A 35 -27.91 35.97 -2.48
CA THR A 35 -28.50 37.29 -2.20
C THR A 35 -27.54 38.14 -1.36
N ALA A 36 -26.78 39.05 -2.00
CA ALA A 36 -26.58 40.43 -1.54
C ALA A 36 -25.44 41.12 -2.30
N THR A 37 -25.82 42.12 -3.10
CA THR A 37 -24.97 43.16 -3.67
C THR A 37 -24.60 44.18 -2.57
N GLY A 38 -23.31 44.45 -2.35
CA GLY A 38 -22.84 45.60 -1.57
C GLY A 38 -21.36 45.55 -1.19
N PRO A 39 -20.54 46.61 -1.44
CA PRO A 39 -19.11 46.58 -1.22
C PRO A 39 -18.72 47.09 0.16
N ALA A 40 -17.92 46.32 0.91
CA ALA A 40 -17.12 46.81 2.03
C ALA A 40 -16.02 45.81 2.38
N THR A 41 -14.76 46.17 2.11
CA THR A 41 -13.61 45.58 2.81
C THR A 41 -13.54 46.19 4.21
N PRO A 42 -13.44 45.37 5.27
CA PRO A 42 -12.32 45.59 6.19
C PRO A 42 -11.72 44.30 6.80
N ALA A 43 -10.38 44.33 6.87
CA ALA A 43 -9.44 43.64 7.76
C ALA A 43 -9.32 42.09 7.74
N PRO A 44 -8.08 41.55 7.72
CA PRO A 44 -7.83 40.13 7.94
C PRO A 44 -8.00 39.80 9.44
N PRO A 45 -8.61 38.66 9.81
CA PRO A 45 -8.44 38.14 11.14
C PRO A 45 -6.99 37.69 11.32
N ALA A 46 -6.34 38.26 12.34
CA ALA A 46 -5.19 37.66 12.99
C ALA A 46 -5.66 36.42 13.77
N GLY A 47 -4.89 35.35 13.63
CA GLY A 47 -5.16 34.01 14.16
C GLY A 47 -4.54 33.04 13.16
N GLY A 48 -3.27 32.65 13.28
CA GLY A 48 -2.71 32.16 14.52
C GLY A 48 -3.34 30.81 14.89
N ASP A 49 -3.77 30.01 13.92
CA ASP A 49 -3.91 28.58 14.15
C ASP A 49 -2.50 28.00 14.20
N GLY A 50 -2.02 27.87 15.43
CA GLY A 50 -0.95 26.95 15.73
C GLY A 50 -1.34 25.62 15.11
N SER A 51 -0.43 25.08 14.30
CA SER A 51 -0.50 23.70 13.84
C SER A 51 -0.53 22.81 15.10
N GLU A 52 -1.72 22.54 15.60
CA GLU A 52 -1.96 21.46 16.55
C GLU A 52 -1.45 20.20 15.85
N GLY A 53 -0.46 19.56 16.47
CA GLY A 53 0.06 18.28 16.01
C GLY A 53 -1.00 17.20 16.19
N THR A 54 -1.98 17.15 15.28
CA THR A 54 -2.78 15.98 14.99
C THR A 54 -2.05 15.18 13.92
N GLY A 55 -0.90 14.63 14.32
CA GLY A 55 -0.07 13.86 13.41
C GLY A 55 -0.83 12.63 12.90
N THR A 56 -1.25 12.66 11.63
CA THR A 56 -1.60 11.43 10.93
C THR A 56 -0.35 10.56 10.86
N ASP A 57 -0.48 9.26 11.09
CA ASP A 57 0.62 8.33 10.88
C ASP A 57 1.09 8.37 9.43
N ILE A 58 2.39 8.16 9.19
CA ILE A 58 2.92 7.93 7.84
C ILE A 58 2.55 6.50 7.44
N VAL A 59 1.91 6.34 6.29
CA VAL A 59 1.53 5.03 5.76
C VAL A 59 2.58 4.58 4.74
N VAL A 60 3.22 3.45 5.00
CA VAL A 60 4.16 2.81 4.07
C VAL A 60 3.51 1.56 3.50
N THR A 61 3.23 1.56 2.19
CA THR A 61 2.65 0.40 1.49
C THR A 61 3.73 -0.31 0.68
N ALA A 62 3.94 -1.59 1.00
CA ALA A 62 4.80 -2.49 0.24
C ALA A 62 3.95 -3.29 -0.74
N ILE A 63 4.27 -3.18 -2.03
CA ILE A 63 3.56 -3.86 -3.11
C ILE A 63 4.52 -4.76 -3.87
N VAL A 64 4.11 -5.99 -4.13
CA VAL A 64 4.86 -6.94 -4.97
C VAL A 64 3.95 -7.49 -6.08
N THR A 65 4.46 -7.49 -7.31
CA THR A 65 3.77 -8.07 -8.47
C THR A 65 4.70 -8.96 -9.29
N SER A 66 4.12 -9.95 -9.96
CA SER A 66 4.82 -10.91 -10.84
C SER A 66 3.84 -11.45 -11.88
N ASP A 67 4.36 -12.15 -12.88
CA ASP A 67 3.58 -13.03 -13.76
C ASP A 67 3.32 -14.43 -13.15
N ALA A 68 3.91 -14.76 -12.00
CA ALA A 68 3.56 -15.93 -11.22
C ALA A 68 2.51 -15.62 -10.14
N ALA A 69 1.77 -16.65 -9.71
CA ALA A 69 0.74 -16.52 -8.67
C ALA A 69 1.30 -16.41 -7.24
N LYS A 70 2.58 -16.74 -7.04
CA LYS A 70 3.26 -16.70 -5.75
C LYS A 70 4.68 -16.15 -5.88
N SER A 71 5.19 -15.52 -4.84
CA SER A 71 6.60 -15.16 -4.71
C SER A 71 7.43 -16.32 -4.15
N GLY A 72 8.75 -16.16 -4.19
CA GLY A 72 9.65 -16.81 -3.23
C GLY A 72 9.66 -16.07 -1.89
N GLU A 73 10.78 -16.15 -1.17
CA GLU A 73 10.97 -15.47 0.11
C GLU A 73 10.75 -13.97 -0.05
N ILE A 74 10.08 -13.36 0.93
CA ILE A 74 9.86 -11.92 1.01
C ILE A 74 10.30 -11.41 2.37
N LEU A 75 11.03 -10.31 2.37
CA LEU A 75 11.37 -9.52 3.54
C LEU A 75 11.05 -8.05 3.27
N VAL A 76 10.19 -7.49 4.12
CA VAL A 76 9.91 -6.05 4.16
C VAL A 76 10.36 -5.51 5.50
N THR A 77 11.07 -4.40 5.47
CA THR A 77 11.52 -3.68 6.67
C THR A 77 11.16 -2.21 6.56
N VAL A 78 10.65 -1.64 7.64
CA VAL A 78 10.36 -0.22 7.80
C VAL A 78 11.10 0.25 9.04
N ASP A 79 12.05 1.17 8.86
CA ASP A 79 12.87 1.71 9.95
C ASP A 79 12.28 3.02 10.48
N ALA A 80 12.03 3.06 11.78
CA ALA A 80 11.54 4.21 12.51
C ALA A 80 12.27 4.34 13.86
N PRO A 81 12.52 5.55 14.40
CA PRO A 81 13.26 5.72 15.64
C PRO A 81 12.67 5.01 16.86
N ARG A 82 11.34 4.87 16.92
CA ARG A 82 10.62 4.29 18.07
C ARG A 82 10.05 2.89 17.79
N ASP A 83 9.67 2.61 16.55
CA ASP A 83 8.92 1.40 16.21
C ASP A 83 9.26 0.91 14.80
N SER A 84 10.44 0.30 14.65
CA SER A 84 10.80 -0.36 13.40
C SER A 84 9.99 -1.64 13.24
N GLN A 85 9.42 -1.85 12.06
CA GLN A 85 8.52 -2.95 11.74
C GLN A 85 9.11 -3.82 10.63
N SER A 86 8.71 -5.09 10.61
CA SER A 86 9.14 -6.03 9.58
C SER A 86 8.06 -7.06 9.28
N PHE A 87 7.99 -7.47 8.02
CA PHE A 87 7.18 -8.58 7.53
C PHE A 87 8.11 -9.57 6.81
N ALA A 88 8.03 -10.85 7.15
CA ALA A 88 8.84 -11.89 6.52
C ALA A 88 8.03 -13.18 6.37
N GLU A 89 8.03 -13.75 5.17
CA GLU A 89 7.36 -15.00 4.84
C GLU A 89 8.16 -15.76 3.76
N ASP A 90 8.11 -17.09 3.77
CA ASP A 90 8.78 -17.92 2.76
C ASP A 90 8.13 -17.79 1.37
N SER A 91 6.86 -17.39 1.30
CA SER A 91 6.10 -17.19 0.07
C SER A 91 4.77 -16.48 0.36
N VAL A 92 4.40 -15.53 -0.51
CA VAL A 92 3.09 -14.85 -0.49
C VAL A 92 2.34 -15.03 -1.80
N GLU A 93 1.01 -14.91 -1.77
CA GLU A 93 0.19 -14.85 -2.98
C GLU A 93 0.36 -13.50 -3.68
N LEU A 94 0.40 -13.49 -5.01
CA LEU A 94 0.60 -12.29 -5.82
C LEU A 94 -0.66 -11.93 -6.62
N PRO A 95 -1.00 -10.63 -6.76
CA PRO A 95 -0.27 -9.48 -6.21
C PRO A 95 -0.39 -9.38 -4.68
N PHE A 96 0.71 -8.96 -4.04
CA PHE A 96 0.81 -8.80 -2.59
C PHE A 96 0.84 -7.31 -2.22
N GLU A 97 0.15 -6.95 -1.14
CA GLU A 97 0.11 -5.61 -0.58
C GLU A 97 0.13 -5.69 0.95
N HIS A 98 0.97 -4.87 1.59
CA HIS A 98 1.04 -4.77 3.04
C HIS A 98 1.32 -3.34 3.48
N GLU A 99 0.53 -2.83 4.42
CA GLU A 99 0.66 -1.49 4.96
C GLU A 99 1.31 -1.50 6.34
N PHE A 100 2.23 -0.56 6.57
CA PHE A 100 2.83 -0.25 7.87
C PHE A 100 2.45 1.16 8.26
N SER A 101 2.09 1.35 9.54
CA SER A 101 1.78 2.66 10.12
C SER A 101 2.95 3.14 10.96
N VAL A 102 3.50 4.32 10.65
CA VAL A 102 4.63 4.91 11.39
C VAL A 102 4.15 6.15 12.14
N PRO A 103 4.15 6.15 13.49
CA PRO A 103 3.71 7.30 14.29
C PRO A 103 4.56 8.54 14.04
N THR A 104 3.91 9.72 13.94
CA THR A 104 4.57 11.02 13.68
C THR A 104 4.90 11.82 14.95
N ASP A 105 5.01 11.12 16.09
CA ASP A 105 5.21 11.70 17.42
C ASP A 105 6.66 12.11 17.74
N VAL A 106 7.57 11.94 16.78
CA VAL A 106 8.98 12.29 16.87
C VAL A 106 9.46 13.06 15.64
N ALA A 107 10.56 13.80 15.78
CA ALA A 107 11.23 14.41 14.64
C ALA A 107 11.85 13.32 13.75
N PHE A 108 11.60 13.39 12.44
CA PHE A 108 12.01 12.39 11.45
C PHE A 108 11.52 10.97 11.81
N PRO A 109 10.19 10.76 11.85
CA PRO A 109 9.57 9.51 12.32
C PRO A 109 9.83 8.31 11.41
N PHE A 110 10.00 8.56 10.11
CA PHE A 110 10.42 7.55 9.14
C PHE A 110 11.91 7.73 8.84
N ARG A 111 12.68 6.64 8.75
CA ARG A 111 14.11 6.65 8.37
C ARG A 111 14.37 5.97 7.03
N GLY A 112 13.55 4.98 6.71
CA GLY A 112 13.61 4.30 5.43
C GLY A 112 12.81 3.01 5.41
N SER A 113 12.75 2.41 4.25
CA SER A 113 12.13 1.11 4.04
C SER A 113 12.88 0.33 2.97
N ARG A 114 12.81 -1.00 3.08
CA ARG A 114 13.40 -1.92 2.11
C ARG A 114 12.50 -3.12 1.91
N ILE A 115 12.31 -3.48 0.65
CA ILE A 115 11.68 -4.73 0.22
C ILE A 115 12.75 -5.54 -0.49
N GLU A 116 12.86 -6.81 -0.13
CA GLU A 116 13.63 -7.83 -0.83
C GLU A 116 12.70 -9.00 -1.10
N VAL A 117 12.54 -9.37 -2.36
CA VAL A 117 11.61 -10.43 -2.75
C VAL A 117 12.13 -11.24 -3.92
N ASP A 118 12.03 -12.56 -3.77
CA ASP A 118 12.43 -13.52 -4.80
C ASP A 118 11.28 -13.85 -5.75
N ALA A 119 11.63 -14.07 -7.02
CA ALA A 119 10.72 -14.59 -8.02
C ALA A 119 10.26 -16.01 -7.64
N GLY A 120 8.94 -16.24 -7.67
CA GLY A 120 8.38 -17.56 -7.41
C GLY A 120 8.57 -18.54 -8.57
N PRO A 121 8.29 -19.85 -8.37
CA PRO A 121 8.44 -20.86 -9.41
C PRO A 121 7.63 -20.54 -10.67
N GLY A 122 8.30 -20.50 -11.81
CA GLY A 122 7.68 -20.23 -13.12
C GLY A 122 7.47 -18.75 -13.45
N ALA A 123 7.86 -17.84 -12.57
CA ALA A 123 7.91 -16.41 -12.89
C ALA A 123 8.95 -16.15 -13.99
N THR A 124 8.67 -15.20 -14.86
CA THR A 124 9.68 -14.61 -15.76
C THR A 124 10.18 -13.27 -15.25
N TRP A 125 9.47 -12.64 -14.30
CA TRP A 125 9.87 -11.41 -13.64
C TRP A 125 9.22 -11.23 -12.27
N ILE A 126 9.80 -10.37 -11.44
CA ILE A 126 9.26 -9.94 -10.15
C ILE A 126 9.52 -8.44 -9.98
N GLU A 127 8.55 -7.71 -9.43
CA GLU A 127 8.64 -6.27 -9.22
C GLU A 127 8.19 -5.93 -7.80
N CYS A 128 8.96 -5.09 -7.12
CA CYS A 128 8.57 -4.46 -5.87
C CYS A 128 8.32 -2.96 -6.08
N ARG A 129 7.45 -2.39 -5.25
CA ARG A 129 7.20 -0.95 -5.16
C ARG A 129 6.99 -0.56 -3.70
N ILE A 130 7.46 0.62 -3.34
CA ILE A 130 7.24 1.25 -2.04
C ILE A 130 6.46 2.53 -2.27
N ILE A 131 5.30 2.62 -1.65
CA ILE A 131 4.48 3.83 -1.59
C ILE A 131 4.55 4.40 -0.18
N VAL A 132 4.74 5.71 -0.05
CA VAL A 132 4.68 6.43 1.23
C VAL A 132 3.66 7.55 1.10
N ASP A 133 2.64 7.54 1.96
CA ASP A 133 1.52 8.49 1.93
C ASP A 133 0.89 8.70 0.53
N GLY A 134 0.80 7.60 -0.24
CA GLY A 134 0.26 7.60 -1.59
C GLY A 134 1.24 7.96 -2.71
N GLU A 135 2.48 8.33 -2.40
CA GLU A 135 3.54 8.62 -3.37
C GLU A 135 4.47 7.41 -3.58
N GLU A 136 4.69 6.99 -4.82
CA GLU A 136 5.70 5.97 -5.13
C GLU A 136 7.11 6.54 -4.93
N VAL A 137 7.86 5.99 -3.97
CA VAL A 137 9.21 6.48 -3.60
C VAL A 137 10.33 5.56 -4.05
N ALA A 138 10.01 4.30 -4.40
CA ALA A 138 10.96 3.35 -4.94
C ALA A 138 10.24 2.25 -5.74
N THR A 139 10.84 1.85 -6.85
CA THR A 139 10.40 0.72 -7.67
C THR A 139 11.62 -0.01 -8.22
N HIS A 140 11.55 -1.33 -8.30
CA HIS A 140 12.57 -2.14 -8.92
C HIS A 140 11.96 -3.43 -9.47
N ARG A 141 12.29 -3.70 -10.73
CA ARG A 141 11.85 -4.88 -11.47
C ARG A 141 13.06 -5.73 -11.82
N ALA A 142 12.99 -7.00 -11.49
CA ALA A 142 13.99 -7.99 -11.82
C ALA A 142 13.44 -9.00 -12.83
N GLU A 143 14.28 -9.42 -13.77
CA GLU A 143 13.92 -10.33 -14.86
C GLU A 143 14.64 -11.68 -14.67
N GLY A 144 13.95 -12.78 -14.98
CA GLY A 144 14.43 -14.15 -14.84
C GLY A 144 13.78 -14.93 -13.70
N GLY A 145 13.61 -16.25 -13.86
CA GLY A 145 12.86 -17.10 -12.92
C GLY A 145 13.56 -17.47 -11.61
N ALA A 146 14.74 -16.90 -11.35
CA ALA A 146 15.46 -16.97 -10.07
C ALA A 146 16.01 -15.59 -9.71
N SER A 147 15.29 -14.53 -10.11
CA SER A 147 15.68 -13.16 -9.87
C SER A 147 15.14 -12.65 -8.53
N THR A 148 15.81 -11.66 -7.98
CA THR A 148 15.45 -10.99 -6.73
C THR A 148 15.24 -9.51 -7.03
N ALA A 149 14.09 -8.96 -6.66
CA ALA A 149 13.84 -7.53 -6.71
C ALA A 149 14.13 -6.89 -5.34
N VAL A 150 14.91 -5.81 -5.33
CA VAL A 150 15.22 -5.05 -4.12
C VAL A 150 14.81 -3.59 -4.33
N CYS A 151 13.86 -3.13 -3.53
CA CYS A 151 13.41 -1.74 -3.50
C CYS A 151 13.85 -1.12 -2.19
N GLU A 152 14.41 0.07 -2.23
CA GLU A 152 14.88 0.74 -1.03
C GLU A 152 14.63 2.24 -1.10
N ARG A 153 14.11 2.78 -0.01
CA ARG A 153 14.05 4.22 0.24
C ARG A 153 14.80 4.50 1.53
N ARG A 154 15.91 5.22 1.46
CA ARG A 154 16.61 5.77 2.64
C ARG A 154 16.50 7.29 2.66
N LEU A 155 16.33 7.86 3.85
CA LEU A 155 16.55 9.29 4.05
C LEU A 155 18.05 9.57 4.01
N GLN A 156 18.51 10.13 2.89
CA GLN A 156 19.88 10.59 2.75
C GLN A 156 19.99 11.99 3.35
N LEU A 157 20.64 12.09 4.52
CA LEU A 157 20.92 13.37 5.19
C LEU A 157 22.37 13.78 4.90
N GLY A 158 22.62 14.53 3.82
CA GLY A 158 23.94 15.13 3.51
C GLY A 158 24.24 15.26 2.00
N PRO A 159 25.24 16.10 1.61
CA PRO A 159 25.60 16.30 0.20
C PRO A 159 26.31 15.08 -0.41
N SER A 160 26.00 14.82 -1.68
CA SER A 160 26.56 13.78 -2.55
C SER A 160 27.96 14.11 -3.06
#